data_AF-X1JWK0-F1
#
_entry.id   AF-X1JWK0-F1
#
_cell.length_a   1.000
_cell.length_b   1.000
_cell.length_c   1.000
_cell.angle_alpha   90.00
_cell.angle_beta   90.00
_cell.angle_gamma   90.00
#
_symmetry.space_group_name_H-M   'P 1'
#
loop_
_entity.id
_entity.type
_entity.pdbx_description
1 polymer ?
#
loop_
_entity_poly.entity_id
_entity_poly.type
_entity_poly.pdbx_seq_one_letter_code
_entity_poly.pdbx_strand_id
1 'polypeptide(L)'
;MNQERRGAKLQITKKNGIQIAGELITVKPNSLLLLNTEGWDVSVGIADIKIIRVMKKSKVWRYRYDQERNRASSPQADRPQASSRSHPPHKV
;
A
#
# COMPACT_ATOMS: atom_id res chain seq x y z
N MET A 1 15.10 -16.12 -2.22
CA MET A 1 15.22 -14.84 -2.94
C MET A 1 13.86 -14.48 -3.51
N ASN A 2 13.35 -13.26 -3.35
CA ASN A 2 12.16 -12.81 -4.08
C ASN A 2 12.24 -11.31 -4.38
N GLN A 3 12.88 -10.96 -5.50
CA GLN A 3 12.76 -9.61 -6.08
C GLN A 3 11.56 -9.60 -7.01
N GLU A 4 10.37 -9.44 -6.42
CA GLU A 4 9.15 -9.19 -7.15
C GLU A 4 9.32 -7.90 -7.97
N ARG A 5 9.58 -8.04 -9.28
CA ARG A 5 9.85 -6.91 -10.19
C ARG A 5 8.57 -6.15 -10.51
N ARG A 6 8.05 -5.44 -9.51
CA ARG A 6 6.96 -4.47 -9.69
C ARG A 6 7.45 -3.31 -10.55
N GLY A 7 6.68 -2.99 -11.59
CA GLY A 7 6.96 -1.90 -12.50
C GLY A 7 6.88 -0.53 -11.82
N ALA A 8 7.31 0.51 -12.53
CA ALA A 8 7.14 1.87 -12.05
C ALA A 8 5.64 2.22 -12.03
N LYS A 9 5.09 2.64 -10.89
CA LYS A 9 3.74 3.20 -10.83
C LYS A 9 3.74 4.59 -11.46
N LEU A 10 2.89 4.79 -12.45
CA LEU A 10 2.78 6.01 -13.24
C LEU A 10 1.40 6.63 -13.10
N GLN A 11 1.36 7.96 -13.17
CA GLN A 11 0.16 8.73 -13.50
C GLN A 11 0.48 9.50 -14.80
N ILE A 12 -0.21 9.14 -15.87
CA ILE A 12 -0.09 9.75 -17.20
C ILE A 12 -1.25 10.71 -17.40
N THR A 13 -0.97 11.91 -17.91
CA THR A 13 -1.99 12.84 -18.41
C THR A 13 -1.86 12.92 -19.93
N LYS A 14 -2.93 12.57 -20.64
CA LYS A 14 -3.03 12.73 -22.10
C LYS A 14 -3.26 14.20 -22.48
N LYS A 15 -2.98 14.54 -23.75
CA LYS A 15 -3.22 15.87 -24.34
C LYS A 15 -4.68 16.31 -24.28
N ASN A 16 -5.62 15.37 -24.37
CA ASN A 16 -7.06 15.58 -24.21
C ASN A 16 -7.53 15.69 -22.74
N GLY A 17 -6.62 15.73 -21.76
CA GLY A 17 -6.93 15.86 -20.34
C GLY A 17 -7.22 14.56 -19.60
N ILE A 18 -7.44 13.44 -20.29
CA ILE A 18 -7.66 12.13 -19.65
C ILE A 18 -6.44 11.74 -18.81
N GLN A 19 -6.69 11.26 -17.59
CA GLN A 19 -5.64 10.73 -16.71
C GLN A 19 -5.73 9.21 -16.63
N ILE A 20 -4.58 8.55 -16.68
CA ILE A 20 -4.44 7.09 -16.60
C ILE A 20 -3.44 6.79 -15.49
N ALA A 21 -3.84 5.98 -14.51
CA ALA A 21 -2.98 5.49 -13.44
C ALA A 21 -2.75 3.99 -13.62
N GLY A 22 -1.50 3.55 -13.45
CA GLY A 22 -1.14 2.14 -13.64
C GLY A 22 0.31 1.82 -13.32
N GLU A 23 0.66 0.56 -13.41
CA GLU A 23 2.03 0.06 -13.27
C GLU A 23 2.62 -0.21 -14.67
N LEU A 24 3.78 0.37 -14.98
CA LEU A 24 4.44 0.20 -16.27
C LEU A 24 4.93 -1.24 -16.45
N ILE A 25 4.35 -1.96 -17.41
CA ILE A 25 4.77 -3.32 -17.79
C ILE A 25 5.95 -3.25 -18.77
N THR A 26 5.81 -2.51 -19.87
CA THR A 26 6.84 -2.41 -20.90
C THR A 26 6.74 -1.11 -21.72
N VAL A 27 7.85 -0.75 -22.36
CA VAL A 27 7.97 0.38 -23.28
C VAL A 27 8.14 -0.17 -24.69
N LYS A 28 7.26 0.24 -25.61
CA LYS A 28 7.33 -0.01 -27.05
C LYS A 28 7.77 1.28 -27.75
N PRO A 29 8.30 1.22 -28.99
CA PRO A 29 8.83 2.42 -29.68
C PRO A 29 7.88 3.62 -29.71
N ASN A 30 6.57 3.38 -29.85
CA ASN A 30 5.54 4.41 -29.95
C ASN A 30 4.49 4.36 -28.82
N SER A 31 4.61 3.48 -27.83
CA SER A 31 3.61 3.36 -26.75
C SER A 31 4.15 2.80 -25.43
N LEU A 32 3.46 3.12 -24.34
CA LEU A 32 3.66 2.53 -23.02
C LEU A 32 2.57 1.50 -22.76
N LEU A 33 2.91 0.32 -22.26
CA LEU A 33 1.94 -0.66 -21.76
C LEU A 33 1.88 -0.58 -20.24
N LEU A 34 0.69 -0.33 -19.69
CA LEU A 34 0.45 -0.24 -18.26
C LEU A 34 -0.59 -1.28 -17.83
N LEU A 35 -0.37 -1.92 -16.68
CA LEU A 35 -1.44 -2.55 -15.92
C LEU A 35 -2.20 -1.46 -15.17
N ASN A 36 -3.48 -1.26 -15.46
CA ASN A 36 -4.25 -0.22 -14.76
C ASN A 36 -4.69 -0.67 -13.35
N THR A 37 -5.39 0.20 -12.63
CA THR A 37 -5.91 -0.10 -11.28
C THR A 37 -7.03 -1.13 -11.23
N GLU A 38 -7.66 -1.43 -12.37
CA GLU A 38 -8.73 -2.42 -12.52
C GLU A 38 -8.21 -3.81 -12.94
N GLY A 39 -6.90 -3.95 -13.14
CA GLY A 39 -6.25 -5.22 -13.45
C GLY A 39 -6.20 -5.59 -14.94
N TRP A 40 -6.43 -4.64 -15.85
CA TRP A 40 -6.33 -4.86 -17.30
C TRP A 40 -5.29 -3.95 -17.99
N ASP A 41 -4.84 -4.43 -19.15
CA ASP A 41 -3.75 -3.84 -19.93
C ASP A 41 -4.21 -2.62 -20.73
N VAL A 42 -3.52 -1.50 -20.55
CA VAL A 42 -3.77 -0.24 -21.25
C VAL A 42 -2.53 0.18 -22.04
N SER A 43 -2.66 0.24 -23.37
CA SER A 43 -1.64 0.81 -24.27
C SER A 43 -1.86 2.31 -24.45
N VAL A 44 -0.84 3.12 -24.14
CA VAL A 44 -0.88 4.58 -24.28
C VAL A 44 0.14 5.03 -25.32
N GLY A 45 -0.33 5.58 -26.44
CA GLY A 45 0.56 6.12 -27.48
C GLY A 45 1.35 7.33 -26.98
N ILE A 46 2.66 7.37 -27.24
CA ILE A 46 3.55 8.45 -26.76
C ILE A 46 3.12 9.80 -27.33
N ALA A 47 2.62 9.84 -28.57
CA ALA A 47 2.08 11.03 -29.20
C ALA A 47 0.87 11.65 -28.46
N ASP A 48 0.13 10.85 -27.67
CA ASP A 48 -1.02 11.33 -26.88
C ASP A 48 -0.60 11.95 -25.54
N ILE A 49 0.63 11.72 -25.08
CA ILE A 49 1.06 12.06 -23.72
C ILE A 49 1.36 13.56 -23.62
N LYS A 50 0.89 14.17 -22.54
CA LYS A 50 1.24 15.55 -22.13
C LYS A 50 2.19 15.56 -20.93
N ILE A 51 1.94 14.69 -19.93
CA ILE A 51 2.73 14.60 -18.70
C ILE A 51 2.83 13.13 -18.26
N ILE A 52 4.00 12.71 -17.77
CA ILE A 52 4.20 11.45 -17.03
C ILE A 52 4.70 11.80 -15.63
N ARG A 53 4.09 11.22 -14.59
CA ARG A 53 4.55 11.32 -13.20
C ARG A 53 4.87 9.93 -12.65
N VAL A 54 6.05 9.75 -12.08
CA VAL A 54 6.43 8.51 -11.37
C VAL A 54 5.96 8.62 -9.93
N MET A 55 5.02 7.75 -9.55
CA MET A 55 4.31 7.78 -8.27
C MET A 55 5.07 6.99 -7.20
N LYS A 56 6.00 7.65 -6.50
CA LYS A 56 6.69 7.08 -5.34
C LYS A 56 5.90 7.36 -4.06
N LYS A 57 5.64 6.32 -3.25
CA LYS A 57 5.09 6.51 -1.89
C LYS A 57 6.05 7.38 -1.06
N SER A 58 5.53 8.41 -0.38
CA SER A 58 6.35 9.31 0.44
C SER A 58 6.91 8.57 1.67
N LYS A 59 8.09 8.99 2.15
CA LYS A 59 8.71 8.40 3.35
C LYS A 59 7.79 8.53 4.59
N VAL A 60 7.04 9.63 4.68
CA VAL A 60 6.08 9.92 5.75
C VAL A 60 4.93 8.90 5.78
N TRP A 61 4.44 8.48 4.61
CA TRP A 61 3.37 7.47 4.52
C TRP A 61 3.82 6.10 5.05
N ARG A 62 5.07 5.71 4.78
CA ARG A 62 5.61 4.43 5.27
C ARG A 62 5.72 4.40 6.80
N TYR A 63 6.17 5.48 7.42
CA TYR A 63 6.31 5.59 8.89
C TYR A 63 4.99 5.39 9.66
N ARG A 64 3.86 5.88 9.15
CA ARG A 64 2.55 5.65 9.80
C ARG A 64 2.07 4.20 9.65
N TYR A 65 2.23 3.62 8.46
CA TYR A 65 1.81 2.24 8.19
C TYR A 65 2.60 1.20 9.02
N ASP A 66 3.91 1.41 9.18
CA ASP A 66 4.76 0.53 9.99
C ASP A 66 4.39 0.58 11.49
N GLN A 67 4.02 1.76 12.02
CA GLN A 67 3.55 1.93 13.40
C GLN A 67 2.24 1.18 13.68
N GLU A 68 1.25 1.30 12.79
CA GLU A 68 -0.05 0.64 12.92
C GLU A 68 0.08 -0.89 12.88
N ARG A 69 0.94 -1.42 12.01
CA ARG A 69 1.17 -2.87 11.88
C ARG A 69 1.88 -3.47 13.11
N ASN A 70 2.87 -2.77 13.66
CA ASN A 70 3.59 -3.20 14.85
C ASN A 70 2.69 -3.17 16.09
N ARG A 71 1.79 -2.20 16.20
CA ARG A 71 0.81 -2.11 17.29
C ARG A 71 -0.22 -3.24 17.27
N ALA A 72 -0.61 -3.71 16.09
CA ALA A 72 -1.52 -4.85 15.91
C ALA A 72 -0.88 -6.22 16.19
N SER A 73 0.44 -6.27 16.43
CA SER A 73 1.20 -7.52 16.62
C SER A 73 1.66 -7.75 18.06
N SER A 74 1.24 -6.91 19.01
CA SER A 74 1.47 -7.15 20.44
C SER A 74 0.53 -8.24 20.95
N PRO A 75 1.01 -9.41 21.40
CA PRO A 75 0.18 -10.33 22.16
C PRO A 75 -0.22 -9.65 23.46
N GLN A 76 -1.51 -9.67 23.79
CA GLN A 76 -1.99 -9.16 25.07
C GLN A 76 -1.68 -10.21 26.14
N ALA A 77 -0.41 -10.26 26.55
CA ALA A 77 0.10 -11.22 27.51
C ALA A 77 -0.60 -11.09 28.87
N ASP A 78 -1.20 -12.19 29.30
CA ASP A 78 -1.45 -12.61 30.67
C ASP A 78 -1.85 -11.52 31.67
N ARG A 79 -3.15 -11.21 31.67
CA ARG A 79 -3.83 -10.84 32.92
C ARG A 79 -4.26 -12.11 33.63
N PRO A 80 -3.63 -12.52 34.76
CA PRO A 80 -4.17 -13.61 35.56
C PRO A 80 -5.55 -13.22 36.10
N GLN A 81 -6.55 -14.08 35.86
CA GLN A 81 -7.85 -13.96 36.50
C GLN A 81 -7.69 -14.30 37.99
N ALA A 82 -7.68 -13.28 38.85
CA ALA A 82 -7.77 -13.47 40.30
C ALA A 82 -9.22 -13.81 40.69
N SER A 83 -9.59 -15.09 40.53
CA SER A 83 -10.85 -15.61 41.06
C SER A 83 -10.74 -15.92 42.56
N SER A 84 -11.78 -15.51 43.30
CA SER A 84 -12.27 -16.14 44.54
C SER A 84 -11.25 -16.69 45.55
N ARG A 85 -11.06 -15.98 46.67
CA ARG A 85 -10.93 -16.63 47.98
C ARG A 85 -11.92 -16.05 48.98
N SER A 86 -12.62 -16.95 49.65
CA SER A 86 -13.65 -16.70 50.64
C SER A 86 -13.08 -16.41 52.04
N HIS A 87 -13.83 -15.59 52.79
CA HIS A 87 -13.87 -15.36 54.26
C HIS A 87 -13.69 -16.62 55.15
N PRO A 88 -13.65 -16.52 56.51
CA PRO A 88 -13.53 -15.38 57.47
C PRO A 88 -12.34 -15.63 58.47
N PRO A 89 -12.22 -15.10 59.72
CA PRO A 89 -12.93 -14.05 60.50
C PRO A 89 -11.93 -12.94 61.00
N HIS A 90 -12.05 -12.14 62.09
CA HIS A 90 -13.03 -12.00 63.19
C HIS A 90 -13.04 -10.59 63.85
N LYS A 91 -13.69 -10.49 65.03
CA LYS A 91 -13.78 -9.40 66.03
C LYS A 91 -12.51 -8.58 66.34
N VAL A 92 -12.71 -7.28 66.59
CA VAL A 92 -12.77 -6.71 67.96
C VAL A 92 -14.02 -5.85 68.06
#